data_AF-A0A382PNE0-F1
#
_entry.id   AF-A0A382PNE0-F1
#
_cell.length_a   1.000
_cell.length_b   1.000
_cell.length_c   1.000
_cell.angle_alpha   90.00
_cell.angle_beta   90.00
_cell.angle_gamma   90.00
#
_symmetry.space_group_name_H-M   'P 1'
#
loop_
_entity.id
_entity.type
_entity.pdbx_description
1 polymer ?
#
loop_
_entity_poly.entity_id
_entity_poly.type
_entity_poly.pdbx_seq_one_letter_code
_entity_poly.pdbx_strand_id
1 'polypeptide(L)'
;MSSITPRAFYFLSWIIPISVIIGNYVGDIYVGTATFIGLVVFPVLDLILGDGKDRTPESTSPHFFDFILYGHVFFQFVAIASFFYFIQSNPEMNLLVLATLSTGFGTGISGIVVAHELIHRKGLPRFLGHLLLWTTTYLHFESEHVRSHHRYVGTELDPASARAEHGLQYFVLTTVPFQFISSWKIESERSNSFWFHRASLYLLIEISTLAVLYYFMGSTIMFAFIGQSAAAVYLLEYVNYIRHWGLRRGVKDRVTAQISWQSNARLSRYVLVELTRHSDHHLFANRPY
;
A
#
# COMPACT_ATOMS: atom_id res chain seq x y z
N MET A 1 7.41 -15.11 31.95
CA MET A 1 7.97 -14.15 30.97
C MET A 1 7.74 -14.76 29.59
N SER A 2 6.85 -14.21 28.79
CA SER A 2 6.56 -14.75 27.45
C SER A 2 7.80 -14.59 26.58
N SER A 3 8.32 -15.70 26.07
CA SER A 3 9.44 -15.74 25.15
C SER A 3 9.00 -15.20 23.79
N ILE A 4 8.95 -13.88 23.69
CA ILE A 4 8.67 -13.14 22.48
C ILE A 4 9.97 -13.10 21.66
N THR A 5 10.16 -14.06 20.75
CA THR A 5 11.32 -14.10 19.84
C THR A 5 11.13 -13.12 18.67
N PRO A 6 12.02 -12.12 18.49
CA PRO A 6 12.07 -11.35 17.26
C PRO A 6 12.27 -12.29 16.06
N ARG A 7 11.35 -12.26 15.11
CA ARG A 7 11.50 -13.05 13.88
C ARG A 7 12.33 -12.24 12.90
N ALA A 8 13.61 -12.58 12.79
CA ALA A 8 14.55 -11.91 11.87
C ALA A 8 14.06 -11.87 10.41
N PHE A 9 13.16 -12.77 10.02
CA PHE A 9 12.54 -12.76 8.70
C PHE A 9 11.74 -11.50 8.37
N TYR A 10 11.23 -10.73 9.36
CA TYR A 10 10.59 -9.45 9.05
C TYR A 10 11.55 -8.41 8.45
N PHE A 11 12.87 -8.52 8.66
CA PHE A 11 13.83 -7.66 7.96
C PHE A 11 13.83 -7.86 6.44
N LEU A 12 13.28 -8.98 5.95
CA LEU A 12 13.13 -9.21 4.51
C LEU A 12 12.17 -8.20 3.86
N SER A 13 11.24 -7.60 4.62
CA SER A 13 10.35 -6.57 4.09
C SER A 13 11.11 -5.32 3.61
N TRP A 14 12.29 -5.04 4.18
CA TRP A 14 13.12 -3.91 3.79
C TRP A 14 13.92 -4.14 2.50
N ILE A 15 14.01 -5.38 1.99
CA ILE A 15 14.74 -5.68 0.75
C ILE A 15 14.20 -4.88 -0.43
N ILE A 16 12.88 -4.76 -0.54
CA ILE A 16 12.24 -4.06 -1.67
C ILE A 16 12.58 -2.56 -1.68
N PRO A 17 12.32 -1.78 -0.62
CA PRO A 17 12.63 -0.36 -0.65
C PRO A 17 14.15 -0.09 -0.70
N ILE A 18 14.98 -0.93 -0.06
CA ILE A 18 16.44 -0.83 -0.20
C ILE A 18 16.88 -1.11 -1.64
N SER A 19 16.26 -2.08 -2.32
CA SER A 19 16.55 -2.37 -3.72
C SER A 19 16.12 -1.24 -4.65
N VAL A 20 15.02 -0.52 -4.36
CA VAL A 20 14.64 0.69 -5.11
C VAL A 20 15.72 1.75 -4.95
N ILE A 21 16.14 2.01 -3.71
CA ILE A 21 17.18 3.01 -3.40
C ILE A 21 18.47 2.69 -4.15
N ILE A 22 19.01 1.47 -3.98
CA ILE A 22 20.24 1.04 -4.65
C ILE A 22 20.09 1.10 -6.17
N GLY A 23 18.99 0.58 -6.71
CA GLY A 23 18.74 0.58 -8.15
C GLY A 23 18.74 1.99 -8.74
N ASN A 24 18.06 2.93 -8.09
CA ASN A 24 18.02 4.33 -8.51
C ASN A 24 19.39 5.04 -8.38
N TYR A 25 20.18 4.72 -7.37
CA TYR A 25 21.53 5.29 -7.23
C TYR A 25 22.53 4.73 -8.24
N VAL A 26 22.49 3.42 -8.50
CA VAL A 26 23.38 2.76 -9.46
C VAL A 26 22.98 3.11 -10.90
N GLY A 27 21.69 3.26 -11.17
CA GLY A 27 21.17 3.54 -12.51
C GLY A 27 21.19 2.33 -13.43
N ASP A 28 21.16 2.57 -14.74
CA ASP A 28 21.06 1.52 -15.77
C ASP A 28 19.92 0.52 -15.47
N ILE A 29 20.02 -0.72 -15.94
CA ILE A 29 19.01 -1.77 -15.76
C ILE A 29 18.71 -2.07 -14.28
N TYR A 30 19.60 -1.68 -13.35
CA TYR A 30 19.43 -1.92 -11.92
C TYR A 30 18.25 -1.16 -11.31
N VAL A 31 17.74 -0.11 -11.96
CA VAL A 31 16.48 0.54 -11.54
C VAL A 31 15.29 -0.43 -11.52
N GLY A 32 15.34 -1.51 -12.30
CA GLY A 32 14.33 -2.57 -12.33
C GLY A 32 14.44 -3.62 -11.22
N THR A 33 15.50 -3.60 -10.40
CA THR A 33 15.81 -4.70 -9.47
C THR A 33 14.71 -4.93 -8.43
N ALA A 34 14.10 -3.86 -7.89
CA ALA A 34 13.03 -4.00 -6.91
C ALA A 34 11.79 -4.69 -7.51
N THR A 35 11.44 -4.36 -8.74
CA THR A 35 10.36 -5.05 -9.49
C THR A 35 10.69 -6.52 -9.68
N PHE A 36 11.90 -6.83 -10.13
CA PHE A 36 12.32 -8.20 -10.36
C PHE A 36 12.31 -9.02 -9.07
N ILE A 37 12.83 -8.47 -7.97
CA ILE A 37 12.81 -9.14 -6.67
C ILE A 37 11.36 -9.34 -6.18
N GLY A 38 10.56 -8.27 -6.18
CA GLY A 38 9.21 -8.29 -5.61
C GLY A 38 8.19 -9.09 -6.40
N LEU A 39 8.26 -9.06 -7.73
CA LEU A 39 7.25 -9.69 -8.60
C LEU A 39 7.71 -11.01 -9.24
N VAL A 40 9.01 -11.34 -9.18
CA VAL A 40 9.53 -12.61 -9.72
C VAL A 40 10.20 -13.44 -8.62
N VAL A 41 11.23 -12.91 -7.96
CA VAL A 41 12.03 -13.69 -7.02
C VAL A 41 11.20 -14.13 -5.81
N PHE A 42 10.51 -13.20 -5.15
CA PHE A 42 9.70 -13.52 -3.97
C PHE A 42 8.55 -14.50 -4.27
N PRO A 43 7.72 -14.31 -5.32
CA PRO A 43 6.72 -15.30 -5.68
C PRO A 43 7.29 -16.69 -6.00
N VAL A 44 8.41 -16.77 -6.73
CA VAL A 44 9.07 -18.06 -7.01
C VAL A 44 9.57 -18.72 -5.73
N LEU A 45 10.17 -17.96 -4.83
CA LEU A 45 10.61 -18.47 -3.53
C LEU A 45 9.42 -18.93 -2.68
N ASP A 46 8.28 -18.26 -2.72
CA ASP A 46 7.07 -18.72 -2.05
C ASP A 46 6.55 -20.04 -2.61
N LEU A 47 6.58 -20.23 -3.94
CA LEU A 47 6.23 -21.52 -4.55
C LEU A 47 7.14 -22.67 -4.08
N ILE A 48 8.42 -22.38 -3.84
CA ILE A 48 9.41 -23.36 -3.37
C ILE A 48 9.25 -23.63 -1.86
N LEU A 49 9.08 -22.58 -1.05
CA LEU A 49 9.03 -22.66 0.41
C LEU A 49 7.66 -23.11 0.94
N GLY A 50 6.61 -22.93 0.13
CA GLY A 50 5.23 -23.27 0.44
C GLY A 50 4.64 -22.44 1.58
N ASP A 51 3.54 -22.94 2.13
CA ASP A 51 2.82 -22.24 3.18
C ASP A 51 3.53 -22.30 4.55
N GLY A 52 3.40 -21.21 5.30
CA GLY A 52 3.67 -21.15 6.73
C GLY A 52 2.52 -21.74 7.54
N LYS A 53 2.77 -22.05 8.82
CA LYS A 53 1.70 -22.48 9.73
C LYS A 53 0.74 -21.31 9.98
N ASP A 54 -0.57 -21.57 9.92
CA ASP A 54 -1.61 -20.61 10.31
C ASP A 54 -1.67 -20.47 11.83
N ARG A 55 -0.63 -19.82 12.36
CA ARG A 55 -0.62 -19.29 13.72
C ARG A 55 -0.68 -17.78 13.55
N THR A 56 -1.30 -17.10 14.51
CA THR A 56 -1.19 -15.64 14.68
C THR A 56 0.29 -15.23 14.63
N PRO A 57 0.62 -13.93 14.57
CA PRO A 57 1.96 -13.47 14.92
C PRO A 57 2.24 -13.80 16.41
N GLU A 58 2.34 -15.09 16.73
CA GLU A 58 2.70 -15.64 18.02
C GLU A 58 4.09 -15.10 18.28
N SER A 59 4.15 -14.28 19.33
CA SER A 59 5.37 -13.93 20.04
C SER A 59 6.28 -12.89 19.39
N THR A 60 5.81 -11.96 18.54
CA THR A 60 6.63 -10.81 18.12
C THR A 60 6.42 -9.61 19.04
N SER A 61 7.51 -8.94 19.44
CA SER A 61 7.43 -7.80 20.36
C SER A 61 6.76 -6.64 19.63
N PRO A 62 5.75 -5.97 20.22
CA PRO A 62 5.13 -4.79 19.61
C PRO A 62 6.17 -3.74 19.22
N HIS A 63 7.19 -3.52 20.05
CA HIS A 63 8.27 -2.58 19.76
C HIS A 63 9.16 -3.00 18.59
N PHE A 64 9.44 -4.31 18.46
CA PHE A 64 10.20 -4.81 17.31
C PHE A 64 9.39 -4.64 16.03
N PHE A 65 8.10 -4.92 16.10
CA PHE A 65 7.22 -4.81 14.96
C PHE A 65 7.05 -3.34 14.51
N ASP A 66 6.84 -2.43 15.47
CA ASP A 66 6.82 -0.98 15.21
C ASP A 66 8.13 -0.49 14.61
N PHE A 67 9.28 -1.01 15.04
CA PHE A 67 10.57 -0.69 14.45
C PHE A 67 10.66 -1.09 12.96
N ILE A 68 10.13 -2.26 12.60
CA ILE A 68 10.04 -2.69 11.19
C ILE A 68 9.17 -1.71 10.39
N LEU A 69 7.95 -1.42 10.87
CA LEU A 69 7.01 -0.53 10.18
C LEU A 69 7.57 0.90 10.03
N TYR A 70 8.15 1.46 11.09
CA TYR A 70 8.71 2.82 11.04
C TYR A 70 9.96 2.90 10.16
N GLY A 71 10.72 1.81 10.07
CA GLY A 71 11.81 1.67 9.09
C GLY A 71 11.32 1.88 7.66
N HIS A 72 10.17 1.31 7.29
CA HIS A 72 9.59 1.52 5.95
C HIS A 72 9.23 2.98 5.67
N VAL A 73 8.80 3.74 6.68
CA VAL A 73 8.54 5.18 6.51
C VAL A 73 9.82 5.90 6.12
N PHE A 74 10.91 5.65 6.84
CA PHE A 74 12.22 6.22 6.50
C PHE A 74 12.65 5.80 5.08
N PHE A 75 12.63 4.50 4.78
CA PHE A 75 13.06 4.01 3.48
C PHE A 75 12.19 4.52 2.33
N GLN A 76 10.90 4.75 2.54
CA GLN A 76 10.02 5.29 1.50
C GLN A 76 10.44 6.71 1.09
N PHE A 77 10.72 7.60 2.05
CA PHE A 77 11.20 8.94 1.73
C PHE A 77 12.56 8.91 1.02
N VAL A 78 13.47 8.03 1.45
CA VAL A 78 14.76 7.85 0.78
C VAL A 78 14.58 7.26 -0.62
N ALA A 79 13.63 6.34 -0.83
CA ALA A 79 13.33 5.76 -2.13
C ALA A 79 12.80 6.82 -3.11
N ILE A 80 11.85 7.66 -2.70
CA ILE A 80 11.36 8.78 -3.52
C ILE A 80 12.47 9.79 -3.81
N ALA A 81 13.31 10.13 -2.83
CA ALA A 81 14.45 11.02 -3.05
C ALA A 81 15.47 10.42 -4.04
N SER A 82 15.78 9.13 -3.91
CA SER A 82 16.67 8.42 -4.84
C SER A 82 16.10 8.38 -6.26
N PHE A 83 14.77 8.24 -6.40
CA PHE A 83 14.10 8.26 -7.69
C PHE A 83 14.21 9.63 -8.36
N PHE A 84 14.01 10.71 -7.61
CA PHE A 84 14.22 12.07 -8.14
C PHE A 84 15.68 12.33 -8.50
N TYR A 85 16.62 11.80 -7.72
CA TYR A 85 18.04 11.85 -8.03
C TYR A 85 18.38 11.11 -9.32
N PHE A 86 17.83 9.90 -9.52
CA PHE A 86 17.99 9.14 -10.75
C PHE A 86 17.53 9.92 -11.97
N ILE A 87 16.32 10.50 -11.92
CA ILE A 87 15.75 11.28 -13.03
C ILE A 87 16.64 12.47 -13.39
N GLN A 88 17.13 13.22 -12.40
CA GLN A 88 17.99 14.38 -12.62
C GLN A 88 19.36 14.00 -13.18
N SER A 89 19.88 12.84 -12.78
CA SER A 89 21.21 12.38 -13.19
C SER A 89 21.21 11.67 -14.55
N ASN A 90 20.04 11.39 -15.13
CA ASN A 90 19.90 10.63 -16.38
C ASN A 90 18.97 11.34 -17.39
N PRO A 91 19.40 12.46 -17.98
CA PRO A 91 18.55 13.31 -18.83
C PRO A 91 18.12 12.65 -20.16
N GLU A 92 18.77 11.57 -20.57
CA GLU A 92 18.41 10.79 -21.76
C GLU A 92 17.10 9.99 -21.57
N MET A 93 16.64 9.82 -20.34
CA MET A 93 15.34 9.22 -19.98
C MET A 93 15.09 7.78 -20.47
N ASN A 94 16.09 7.08 -21.03
CA ASN A 94 15.95 5.74 -21.62
C ASN A 94 15.30 4.70 -20.69
N LEU A 95 15.52 4.82 -19.38
CA LEU A 95 15.01 3.89 -18.37
C LEU A 95 13.99 4.52 -17.43
N LEU A 96 13.45 5.70 -17.77
CA LEU A 96 12.48 6.41 -16.93
C LEU A 96 11.26 5.55 -16.61
N VAL A 97 10.69 4.89 -17.62
CA VAL A 97 9.50 4.06 -17.45
C VAL A 97 9.79 2.90 -16.50
N LEU A 98 10.92 2.22 -16.67
CA LEU A 98 11.33 1.13 -15.79
C LEU A 98 11.55 1.63 -14.36
N ALA A 99 12.27 2.74 -14.16
CA ALA A 99 12.50 3.33 -12.85
C ALA A 99 11.19 3.79 -12.19
N THR A 100 10.26 4.35 -12.97
CA THR A 100 8.94 4.80 -12.50
C THR A 100 8.09 3.63 -12.04
N LEU A 101 7.97 2.58 -12.87
CA LEU A 101 7.23 1.37 -12.52
C LEU A 101 7.86 0.66 -11.33
N SER A 102 9.19 0.57 -11.28
CA SER A 102 9.90 -0.13 -10.21
C SER A 102 9.83 0.59 -8.88
N THR A 103 9.98 1.92 -8.89
CA THR A 103 9.74 2.75 -7.71
C THR A 103 8.28 2.63 -7.28
N GLY A 104 7.33 2.69 -8.21
CA GLY A 104 5.90 2.58 -7.90
C GLY A 104 5.48 1.23 -7.33
N PHE A 105 5.92 0.12 -7.90
CA PHE A 105 5.67 -1.21 -7.34
C PHE A 105 6.37 -1.39 -5.99
N GLY A 106 7.58 -0.86 -5.82
CA GLY A 106 8.25 -0.82 -4.53
C GLY A 106 7.45 -0.05 -3.49
N THR A 107 6.96 1.14 -3.85
CA THR A 107 6.06 1.95 -3.03
C THR A 107 4.75 1.20 -2.70
N GLY A 108 4.17 0.45 -3.64
CA GLY A 108 3.00 -0.38 -3.38
C GLY A 108 3.28 -1.49 -2.36
N ILE A 109 4.34 -2.28 -2.58
CA ILE A 109 4.73 -3.43 -1.73
C ILE A 109 5.16 -3.00 -0.32
N SER A 110 5.89 -1.90 -0.20
CA SER A 110 6.51 -1.47 1.06
C SER A 110 5.82 -0.26 1.69
N GLY A 111 5.47 0.74 0.89
CA GLY A 111 4.82 1.96 1.38
C GLY A 111 3.34 1.76 1.70
N ILE A 112 2.52 1.40 0.71
CA ILE A 112 1.07 1.28 0.89
C ILE A 112 0.71 0.15 1.86
N VAL A 113 1.37 -1.00 1.77
CA VAL A 113 1.14 -2.13 2.70
C VAL A 113 1.35 -1.71 4.17
N VAL A 114 2.44 -0.99 4.45
CA VAL A 114 2.72 -0.49 5.81
C VAL A 114 1.76 0.64 6.17
N ALA A 115 1.41 1.51 5.22
CA ALA A 115 0.44 2.57 5.44
C ALA A 115 -0.90 2.00 5.89
N HIS A 116 -1.37 0.95 5.21
CA HIS A 116 -2.61 0.23 5.51
C HIS A 116 -2.65 -0.26 6.96
N GLU A 117 -1.57 -0.82 7.49
CA GLU A 117 -1.49 -1.22 8.90
C GLU A 117 -1.48 0.00 9.85
N LEU A 118 -0.70 1.03 9.51
CA LEU A 118 -0.51 2.21 10.33
C LEU A 118 -1.77 3.07 10.48
N ILE A 119 -2.62 3.17 9.45
CA ILE A 119 -3.85 3.99 9.48
C ILE A 119 -4.94 3.45 10.41
N HIS A 120 -4.96 2.14 10.68
CA HIS A 120 -5.89 1.53 11.64
C HIS A 120 -5.56 1.92 13.09
N ARG A 121 -4.30 2.25 13.36
CA ARG A 121 -3.81 2.64 14.69
C ARG A 121 -4.14 4.10 15.01
N LYS A 122 -3.74 4.60 16.19
CA LYS A 122 -3.98 5.99 16.65
C LYS A 122 -2.67 6.72 16.94
N GLY A 123 -2.71 8.05 16.95
CA GLY A 123 -1.54 8.88 17.31
C GLY A 123 -0.45 8.84 16.23
N LEU A 124 0.81 8.70 16.65
CA LEU A 124 1.98 8.71 15.78
C LEU A 124 1.90 7.68 14.64
N PRO A 125 1.57 6.38 14.88
CA PRO A 125 1.40 5.41 13.80
C PRO A 125 0.52 5.91 12.65
N ARG A 126 -0.68 6.41 12.96
CA ARG A 126 -1.62 6.90 11.94
C ARG A 126 -1.05 8.06 11.14
N PHE A 127 -0.36 8.97 11.81
CA PHE A 127 0.31 10.08 11.15
C PHE A 127 1.38 9.58 10.17
N LEU A 128 2.20 8.60 10.56
CA LEU A 128 3.18 7.97 9.68
C LEU A 128 2.52 7.22 8.51
N GLY A 129 1.36 6.59 8.73
CA GLY A 129 0.54 6.02 7.65
C GLY A 129 0.06 7.08 6.64
N HIS A 130 -0.38 8.25 7.11
CA HIS A 130 -0.70 9.37 6.22
C HIS A 130 0.53 9.85 5.42
N LEU A 131 1.71 9.93 6.04
CA LEU A 131 2.93 10.30 5.32
C LEU A 131 3.24 9.32 4.18
N LEU A 132 3.06 8.02 4.42
CA LEU A 132 3.25 7.01 3.38
C LEU A 132 2.22 7.15 2.24
N LEU A 133 0.93 7.30 2.55
CA LEU A 133 -0.13 7.52 1.53
C LEU A 133 0.05 8.84 0.76
N TRP A 134 0.64 9.84 1.39
CA TRP A 134 0.99 11.09 0.73
C TRP A 134 2.04 10.88 -0.38
N THR A 135 3.00 9.97 -0.18
CA THR A 135 3.98 9.62 -1.23
C THR A 135 3.39 8.94 -2.46
N THR A 136 2.10 8.59 -2.42
CA THR A 136 1.34 7.98 -3.54
C THR A 136 0.12 8.79 -3.95
N THR A 137 -0.06 10.01 -3.44
CA THR A 137 -1.27 10.82 -3.68
C THR A 137 -2.57 10.03 -3.47
N TYR A 138 -2.63 9.28 -2.37
CA TYR A 138 -3.73 8.36 -2.07
C TYR A 138 -4.25 8.48 -0.63
N LEU A 139 -4.24 9.70 -0.07
CA LEU A 139 -4.60 9.97 1.33
C LEU A 139 -6.07 9.63 1.65
N HIS A 140 -6.97 9.77 0.69
CA HIS A 140 -8.39 9.44 0.85
C HIS A 140 -8.63 7.96 1.20
N PHE A 141 -7.65 7.09 0.95
CA PHE A 141 -7.68 5.70 1.37
C PHE A 141 -7.88 5.53 2.88
N GLU A 142 -7.38 6.43 3.75
CA GLU A 142 -7.64 6.31 5.21
C GLU A 142 -9.13 6.34 5.51
N SER A 143 -9.82 7.35 5.00
CA SER A 143 -11.24 7.57 5.28
C SER A 143 -12.08 6.46 4.69
N GLU A 144 -11.78 6.06 3.45
CA GLU A 144 -12.52 5.01 2.75
C GLU A 144 -12.26 3.64 3.38
N HIS A 145 -11.00 3.23 3.48
CA HIS A 145 -10.65 1.89 3.91
C HIS A 145 -11.12 1.64 5.35
N VAL A 146 -10.75 2.53 6.28
CA VAL A 146 -11.01 2.33 7.72
C VAL A 146 -12.50 2.40 8.06
N ARG A 147 -13.31 3.15 7.31
CA ARG A 147 -14.71 3.45 7.70
C ARG A 147 -15.78 2.94 6.74
N SER A 148 -15.42 2.70 5.48
CA SER A 148 -16.30 2.12 4.47
C SER A 148 -15.92 0.68 4.21
N HIS A 149 -14.74 0.40 3.64
CA HIS A 149 -14.36 -0.94 3.20
C HIS A 149 -14.53 -2.00 4.30
N HIS A 150 -13.94 -1.81 5.49
CA HIS A 150 -14.10 -2.75 6.61
C HIS A 150 -15.56 -3.01 7.04
N ARG A 151 -16.42 -1.99 6.90
CA ARG A 151 -17.83 -2.09 7.27
C ARG A 151 -18.66 -2.77 6.19
N TYR A 152 -18.35 -2.50 4.92
CA TYR A 152 -19.17 -2.86 3.77
C TYR A 152 -18.54 -3.90 2.84
N VAL A 153 -17.38 -4.46 3.21
CA VAL A 153 -16.66 -5.49 2.45
C VAL A 153 -17.59 -6.63 2.04
N GLY A 154 -17.52 -7.01 0.76
CA GLY A 154 -18.39 -8.01 0.14
C GLY A 154 -19.82 -7.54 -0.15
N THR A 155 -20.13 -6.25 -0.01
CA THR A 155 -21.47 -5.69 -0.30
C THR A 155 -21.45 -4.73 -1.48
N GLU A 156 -22.61 -4.25 -1.92
CA GLU A 156 -22.73 -3.27 -3.02
C GLU A 156 -22.29 -1.86 -2.64
N LEU A 157 -22.10 -1.61 -1.34
CA LEU A 157 -21.69 -0.32 -0.83
C LEU A 157 -20.16 -0.16 -0.75
N ASP A 158 -19.41 -1.26 -0.93
CA ASP A 158 -17.95 -1.24 -0.92
C ASP A 158 -17.39 -1.24 -2.35
N PRO A 159 -16.82 -0.11 -2.82
CA PRO A 159 -16.22 -0.04 -4.15
C PRO A 159 -15.00 -0.96 -4.31
N ALA A 160 -14.30 -1.30 -3.22
CA ALA A 160 -13.11 -2.14 -3.23
C ALA A 160 -13.41 -3.65 -3.21
N SER A 161 -14.68 -4.06 -3.33
CA SER A 161 -15.09 -5.47 -3.41
C SER A 161 -15.43 -5.88 -4.84
N ALA A 162 -14.50 -6.55 -5.51
CA ALA A 162 -14.67 -7.02 -6.88
C ALA A 162 -15.76 -8.10 -7.01
N ARG A 163 -16.71 -7.87 -7.92
CA ARG A 163 -17.70 -8.91 -8.29
C ARG A 163 -17.09 -9.90 -9.29
N ALA A 164 -17.65 -11.11 -9.34
CA ALA A 164 -17.11 -12.19 -10.18
C ALA A 164 -17.16 -11.86 -11.69
N GLU A 165 -18.16 -11.07 -12.10
CA GLU A 165 -18.34 -10.61 -13.48
C GLU A 165 -17.42 -9.46 -13.89
N HIS A 166 -16.82 -8.75 -12.92
CA HIS A 166 -15.92 -7.64 -13.22
C HIS A 166 -14.54 -8.18 -13.58
N GLY A 167 -14.07 -7.89 -14.79
CA GLY A 167 -12.66 -8.06 -15.13
C GLY A 167 -11.78 -7.07 -14.36
N LEU A 168 -10.50 -7.42 -14.14
CA LEU A 168 -9.53 -6.60 -13.39
C LEU A 168 -9.46 -5.15 -13.87
N GLN A 169 -9.44 -4.93 -15.19
CA GLN A 169 -9.31 -3.61 -15.78
C GLN A 169 -10.55 -2.76 -15.48
N TYR A 170 -11.75 -3.34 -15.60
CA TYR A 170 -12.99 -2.67 -15.23
C TYR A 170 -12.99 -2.32 -13.74
N PHE A 171 -12.56 -3.25 -12.88
CA PHE A 171 -12.47 -3.03 -11.44
C PHE A 171 -11.52 -1.87 -11.10
N VAL A 172 -10.28 -1.87 -11.60
CA VAL A 172 -9.31 -0.81 -11.28
C VAL A 172 -9.79 0.56 -11.76
N LEU A 173 -10.37 0.64 -12.96
CA LEU A 173 -10.87 1.90 -13.52
C LEU A 173 -12.08 2.46 -12.76
N THR A 174 -12.80 1.63 -12.01
CA THR A 174 -14.01 2.02 -11.28
C THR A 174 -13.78 2.18 -9.77
N THR A 175 -12.97 1.32 -9.15
CA THR A 175 -12.74 1.30 -7.70
C THR A 175 -12.14 2.61 -7.20
N VAL A 176 -11.08 3.11 -7.84
CA VAL A 176 -10.37 4.33 -7.40
C VAL A 176 -11.30 5.56 -7.33
N PRO A 177 -12.02 5.95 -8.40
CA PRO A 177 -12.91 7.11 -8.32
C PRO A 177 -14.08 6.88 -7.35
N PHE A 178 -14.61 5.66 -7.24
CA PHE A 178 -15.69 5.38 -6.30
C PHE A 178 -15.23 5.37 -4.84
N GLN A 179 -14.00 4.94 -4.56
CA GLN A 179 -13.38 5.05 -3.25
C GLN A 179 -13.19 6.51 -2.85
N PHE A 180 -12.73 7.36 -3.77
CA PHE A 180 -12.66 8.81 -3.52
C PHE A 180 -14.04 9.41 -3.21
N ILE A 181 -15.07 9.07 -3.99
CA ILE A 181 -16.45 9.51 -3.75
C ILE A 181 -16.97 9.00 -2.39
N SER A 182 -16.68 7.75 -2.04
CA SER A 182 -17.04 7.16 -0.74
C SER A 182 -16.37 7.91 0.41
N SER A 183 -15.06 8.14 0.33
CA SER A 183 -14.32 8.97 1.28
C SER A 183 -14.93 10.38 1.43
N TRP A 184 -15.28 11.02 0.32
CA TRP A 184 -15.91 12.34 0.35
C TRP A 184 -17.24 12.32 1.11
N LYS A 185 -18.11 11.34 0.83
CA LYS A 185 -19.38 11.18 1.55
C LYS A 185 -19.18 10.98 3.05
N ILE A 186 -18.25 10.12 3.43
CA ILE A 186 -17.91 9.85 4.84
C ILE A 186 -17.45 11.12 5.57
N GLU A 187 -16.63 11.96 4.93
CA GLU A 187 -16.16 13.20 5.55
C GLU A 187 -17.22 14.31 5.54
N SER A 188 -18.13 14.31 4.55
CA SER A 188 -19.27 15.23 4.50
C SER A 188 -20.25 15.00 5.66
N GLU A 189 -20.41 13.77 6.13
CA GLU A 189 -21.20 13.47 7.35
C GLU A 189 -20.61 14.11 8.62
N ARG A 190 -19.32 14.46 8.62
CA ARG A 190 -18.63 15.07 9.77
C ARG A 190 -18.64 16.60 9.70
N SER A 191 -18.41 17.15 8.52
CA SER A 191 -18.42 18.59 8.31
C SER A 191 -18.65 18.93 6.85
N ASN A 192 -19.55 19.89 6.61
CA ASN A 192 -19.77 20.47 5.29
C ASN A 192 -18.80 21.63 4.97
N SER A 193 -17.96 22.05 5.92
CA SER A 193 -16.97 23.09 5.68
C SER A 193 -15.72 22.51 5.01
N PHE A 194 -15.33 23.07 3.87
CA PHE A 194 -14.14 22.66 3.10
C PHE A 194 -12.87 22.57 3.95
N TRP A 195 -12.71 23.46 4.92
CA TRP A 195 -11.53 23.54 5.81
C TRP A 195 -11.54 22.52 6.96
N PHE A 196 -12.68 21.92 7.25
CA PHE A 196 -12.83 20.88 8.27
C PHE A 196 -13.18 19.51 7.67
N HIS A 197 -13.31 19.44 6.35
CA HIS A 197 -13.59 18.24 5.59
C HIS A 197 -12.26 17.59 5.17
N ARG A 198 -11.95 16.40 5.70
CA ARG A 198 -10.60 15.83 5.54
C ARG A 198 -10.28 15.48 4.10
N ALA A 199 -11.25 14.98 3.33
CA ALA A 199 -11.00 14.61 1.94
C ALA A 199 -10.64 15.83 1.06
N SER A 200 -11.14 17.03 1.38
CA SER A 200 -10.73 18.26 0.69
C SER A 200 -9.35 18.72 1.11
N LEU A 201 -9.01 18.61 2.40
CA LEU A 201 -7.65 18.89 2.87
C LEU A 201 -6.63 17.94 2.26
N TYR A 202 -6.94 16.65 2.17
CA TYR A 202 -6.11 15.65 1.50
C TYR A 202 -5.90 15.98 0.03
N LEU A 203 -6.98 16.27 -0.70
CA LEU A 203 -6.90 16.69 -2.10
C LEU A 203 -6.05 17.96 -2.28
N LEU A 204 -6.20 18.94 -1.39
CA LEU A 204 -5.41 20.17 -1.42
C LEU A 204 -3.91 19.86 -1.21
N ILE A 205 -3.57 19.02 -0.23
CA ILE A 205 -2.17 18.60 0.02
C ILE A 205 -1.59 17.91 -1.22
N GLU A 206 -2.34 17.01 -1.85
CA GLU A 206 -1.89 16.26 -3.03
C GLU A 206 -1.69 17.17 -4.24
N ILE A 207 -2.65 18.06 -4.53
CA ILE A 207 -2.53 19.06 -5.61
C ILE A 207 -1.36 20.02 -5.35
N SER A 208 -1.22 20.52 -4.12
CA SER A 208 -0.11 21.39 -3.75
C SER A 208 1.24 20.68 -3.89
N THR A 209 1.31 19.38 -3.58
CA THR A 209 2.52 18.57 -3.77
C THR A 209 2.91 18.50 -5.24
N LEU A 210 1.95 18.19 -6.12
CA LEU A 210 2.21 18.15 -7.57
C LEU A 210 2.62 19.52 -8.11
N ALA A 211 1.98 20.60 -7.65
CA ALA A 211 2.33 21.97 -8.04
C ALA A 211 3.75 22.35 -7.59
N VAL A 212 4.15 21.98 -6.37
CA VAL A 212 5.51 22.18 -5.86
C VAL A 212 6.53 21.39 -6.67
N LEU A 213 6.26 20.11 -6.96
CA LEU A 213 7.15 19.29 -7.80
C LEU A 213 7.30 19.90 -9.20
N TYR A 214 6.21 20.33 -9.82
CA TYR A 214 6.25 20.99 -11.13
C TYR A 214 7.10 22.26 -11.10
N TYR A 215 6.86 23.14 -10.12
CA TYR A 215 7.50 24.45 -10.05
C TYR A 215 9.01 24.36 -9.74
N PHE A 216 9.40 23.50 -8.81
CA PHE A 216 10.80 23.40 -8.36
C PHE A 216 11.63 22.34 -9.08
N MET A 217 11.00 21.29 -9.62
CA MET A 217 11.69 20.12 -10.17
C MET A 217 11.33 19.82 -11.64
N GLY A 218 10.35 20.53 -12.19
CA GLY A 218 9.93 20.40 -13.59
C GLY A 218 8.87 19.32 -13.83
N SER A 219 8.29 19.36 -15.04
CA SER A 219 7.20 18.48 -15.45
C SER A 219 7.59 17.00 -15.46
N THR A 220 8.82 16.66 -15.84
CA THR A 220 9.31 15.28 -15.89
C THR A 220 9.20 14.59 -14.53
N ILE A 221 9.68 15.23 -13.46
CA ILE A 221 9.59 14.67 -12.10
C ILE A 221 8.14 14.61 -11.63
N MET A 222 7.35 15.64 -11.90
CA MET A 222 5.92 15.63 -11.56
C MET A 222 5.18 14.45 -12.22
N PHE A 223 5.34 14.24 -13.53
CA PHE A 223 4.69 13.13 -14.24
C PHE A 223 5.24 11.76 -13.84
N ALA A 224 6.54 11.66 -13.58
CA ALA A 224 7.13 10.43 -13.05
C ALA A 224 6.62 10.10 -11.64
N PHE A 225 6.40 11.12 -10.79
CA PHE A 225 5.78 10.96 -9.48
C PHE A 225 4.31 10.51 -9.57
N ILE A 226 3.54 11.07 -10.51
CA ILE A 226 2.18 10.59 -10.81
C ILE A 226 2.24 9.13 -11.31
N GLY A 227 3.19 8.80 -12.19
CA GLY A 227 3.38 7.46 -12.73
C GLY A 227 3.69 6.42 -11.65
N GLN A 228 4.59 6.72 -10.71
CA GLN A 228 4.90 5.80 -9.61
C GLN A 228 3.72 5.68 -8.65
N SER A 229 2.99 6.78 -8.38
CA SER A 229 1.76 6.76 -7.58
C SER A 229 0.71 5.84 -8.23
N ALA A 230 0.50 5.97 -9.54
CA ALA A 230 -0.45 5.15 -10.29
C ALA A 230 -0.06 3.67 -10.27
N ALA A 231 1.23 3.34 -10.40
CA ALA A 231 1.72 1.96 -10.31
C ALA A 231 1.55 1.37 -8.89
N ALA A 232 1.79 2.16 -7.85
CA ALA A 232 1.57 1.76 -6.46
C ALA A 232 0.08 1.49 -6.17
N VAL A 233 -0.80 2.41 -6.58
CA VAL A 233 -2.26 2.29 -6.42
C VAL A 233 -2.80 1.14 -7.27
N TYR A 234 -2.31 0.96 -8.50
CA TYR A 234 -2.68 -0.20 -9.32
C TYR A 234 -2.37 -1.51 -8.60
N LEU A 235 -1.20 -1.62 -7.96
CA LEU A 235 -0.84 -2.82 -7.23
C LEU A 235 -1.72 -3.04 -5.98
N LEU A 236 -2.06 -1.98 -5.26
CA LEU A 236 -3.04 -2.03 -4.17
C LEU A 236 -4.39 -2.57 -4.67
N GLU A 237 -4.92 -1.99 -5.75
CA GLU A 237 -6.23 -2.38 -6.27
C GLU A 237 -6.21 -3.77 -6.93
N TYR A 238 -5.10 -4.17 -7.54
CA TYR A 238 -4.90 -5.54 -7.97
C TYR A 238 -5.01 -6.51 -6.78
N VAL A 239 -4.40 -6.15 -5.64
CA VAL A 239 -4.47 -6.95 -4.41
C VAL A 239 -5.89 -6.96 -3.83
N ASN A 240 -6.59 -5.83 -3.81
CA ASN A 240 -8.01 -5.77 -3.40
C ASN A 240 -8.89 -6.64 -4.30
N TYR A 241 -8.66 -6.58 -5.62
CA TYR A 241 -9.36 -7.40 -6.60
C TYR A 241 -9.24 -8.87 -6.25
N ILE A 242 -8.01 -9.41 -6.17
CA ILE A 242 -7.83 -10.85 -5.92
C ILE A 242 -8.33 -11.27 -4.53
N ARG A 243 -8.29 -10.37 -3.54
CA ARG A 243 -8.72 -10.68 -2.16
C ARG A 243 -10.22 -10.71 -1.98
N HIS A 244 -10.97 -9.99 -2.80
CA HIS A 244 -12.43 -9.92 -2.67
C HIS A 244 -13.18 -10.49 -3.88
N TRP A 245 -12.47 -10.97 -4.90
CA TRP A 245 -13.05 -11.43 -6.14
C TRP A 245 -14.15 -12.48 -5.93
N GLY A 246 -15.37 -12.11 -6.31
CA GLY A 246 -16.55 -12.98 -6.29
C GLY A 246 -17.16 -13.23 -4.90
N LEU A 247 -16.59 -12.70 -3.82
CA LEU A 247 -17.04 -12.95 -2.45
C LEU A 247 -18.08 -11.91 -2.03
N ARG A 248 -19.29 -12.36 -1.69
CA ARG A 248 -20.44 -11.49 -1.40
C ARG A 248 -21.15 -11.83 -0.10
N ARG A 249 -21.75 -10.82 0.53
CA ARG A 249 -22.68 -10.93 1.66
C ARG A 249 -23.76 -9.84 1.60
N GLY A 250 -24.84 -10.00 2.36
CA GLY A 250 -25.83 -8.95 2.55
C GLY A 250 -25.29 -7.78 3.39
N VAL A 251 -25.83 -6.58 3.16
CA VAL A 251 -25.40 -5.34 3.85
C VAL A 251 -25.54 -5.44 5.39
N LYS A 252 -26.54 -6.19 5.86
CA LYS A 252 -26.81 -6.40 7.29
C LYS A 252 -26.09 -7.62 7.89
N ASP A 253 -25.49 -8.46 7.06
CA ASP A 253 -24.82 -9.67 7.52
C ASP A 253 -23.51 -9.30 8.23
N ARG A 254 -23.06 -10.13 9.17
CA ARG A 254 -21.78 -9.90 9.83
C ARG A 254 -20.63 -10.19 8.86
N VAL A 255 -19.51 -9.47 9.03
CA VAL A 255 -18.25 -9.79 8.36
C VAL A 255 -17.72 -11.12 8.92
N THR A 256 -17.38 -12.06 8.04
CA THR A 256 -16.82 -13.38 8.38
C THR A 256 -15.53 -13.62 7.60
N ALA A 257 -14.75 -14.66 7.94
CA ALA A 257 -13.56 -15.00 7.16
C ALA A 257 -13.85 -15.30 5.67
N GLN A 258 -15.09 -15.66 5.33
CA GLN A 258 -15.49 -16.05 3.98
C GLN A 258 -15.63 -14.88 3.00
N ILE A 259 -15.58 -13.62 3.46
CA ILE A 259 -15.67 -12.43 2.57
C ILE A 259 -14.33 -11.96 2.02
N SER A 260 -13.26 -12.70 2.28
CA SER A 260 -11.94 -12.43 1.73
C SER A 260 -11.14 -13.70 1.51
N TRP A 261 -10.40 -13.74 0.42
CA TRP A 261 -9.33 -14.69 0.18
C TRP A 261 -8.10 -14.30 1.01
N GLN A 262 -7.36 -15.30 1.48
CA GLN A 262 -6.10 -15.12 2.19
C GLN A 262 -5.03 -16.06 1.67
N SER A 263 -3.76 -15.72 1.92
CA SER A 263 -2.61 -16.57 1.61
C SER A 263 -1.73 -16.74 2.84
N ASN A 264 -1.31 -17.98 3.07
CA ASN A 264 -0.37 -18.34 4.13
C ASN A 264 1.06 -18.56 3.60
N ALA A 265 1.33 -18.14 2.36
CA ALA A 265 2.64 -18.25 1.73
C ALA A 265 3.73 -17.65 2.64
N ARG A 266 4.74 -18.47 2.96
CA ARG A 266 5.61 -18.22 4.11
C ARG A 266 6.41 -16.94 3.98
N LEU A 267 7.01 -16.67 2.83
CA LEU A 267 7.85 -15.51 2.60
C LEU A 267 7.00 -14.25 2.47
N SER A 268 5.92 -14.30 1.69
CA SER A 268 5.01 -13.16 1.52
C SER A 268 4.45 -12.65 2.85
N ARG A 269 4.19 -13.53 3.83
CA ARG A 269 3.79 -13.10 5.18
C ARG A 269 4.80 -12.18 5.85
N TYR A 270 6.10 -12.43 5.72
CA TYR A 270 7.11 -11.56 6.32
C TYR A 270 7.33 -10.30 5.50
N VAL A 271 7.43 -10.44 4.17
CA VAL A 271 7.71 -9.33 3.26
C VAL A 271 6.57 -8.31 3.24
N LEU A 272 5.33 -8.79 3.27
CA LEU A 272 4.12 -7.95 3.27
C LEU A 272 3.57 -7.72 4.68
N VAL A 273 4.38 -7.90 5.73
CA VAL A 273 4.02 -7.63 7.13
C VAL A 273 2.62 -8.15 7.49
N GLU A 274 2.47 -9.46 7.30
CA GLU A 274 1.28 -10.29 7.57
C GLU A 274 0.00 -9.89 6.81
N LEU A 275 0.06 -8.92 5.90
CA LEU A 275 -1.09 -8.44 5.13
C LEU A 275 -1.75 -9.55 4.31
N THR A 276 -1.04 -10.64 4.00
CA THR A 276 -1.60 -11.80 3.28
C THR A 276 -2.71 -12.52 4.06
N ARG A 277 -2.78 -12.35 5.39
CA ARG A 277 -3.84 -12.89 6.26
C ARG A 277 -5.06 -11.96 6.27
N HIS A 278 -5.55 -11.64 5.07
CA HIS A 278 -6.58 -10.60 4.87
C HIS A 278 -7.90 -10.90 5.57
N SER A 279 -8.27 -12.18 5.68
CA SER A 279 -9.47 -12.59 6.44
C SER A 279 -9.34 -12.31 7.93
N ASP A 280 -8.16 -12.56 8.53
CA ASP A 280 -7.88 -12.23 9.93
C ASP A 280 -7.88 -10.71 10.14
N HIS A 281 -7.35 -9.95 9.16
CA HIS A 281 -7.36 -8.49 9.17
C HIS A 281 -8.79 -7.92 9.22
N HIS A 282 -9.71 -8.38 8.37
CA HIS A 282 -11.11 -7.94 8.38
C HIS A 282 -11.86 -8.32 9.66
N LEU A 283 -11.50 -9.43 10.29
CA LEU A 283 -12.09 -9.85 11.57
C LEU A 283 -11.54 -9.08 12.77
N PHE A 284 -10.26 -8.70 12.73
CA PHE A 284 -9.54 -8.13 13.85
C PHE A 284 -8.62 -6.97 13.43
N ALA A 285 -9.17 -5.94 12.77
CA ALA A 285 -8.41 -4.83 12.18
C ALA A 285 -7.54 -4.03 13.17
N ASN A 286 -7.82 -4.10 14.48
CA ASN A 286 -7.03 -3.44 15.52
C ASN A 286 -5.84 -4.29 16.04
N ARG A 287 -5.68 -5.53 15.58
CA ARG A 287 -4.52 -6.35 15.93
C ARG A 287 -3.29 -5.85 15.15
N PRO A 288 -2.11 -5.77 15.78
CA PRO A 288 -0.87 -5.51 15.07
C PRO A 288 -0.59 -6.65 14.08
N TYR A 289 -0.49 -6.33 12.80
CA TYR A 289 -0.08 -7.25 11.73
C TYR A 289 1.24 -6.83 11.13
#